data_AF-A0A5E7M010-F1
#
_entry.id   AF-A0A5E7M010-F1
#
_cell.length_a   1.000
_cell.length_b   1.000
_cell.length_c   1.000
_cell.angle_alpha   90.00
_cell.angle_beta   90.00
_cell.angle_gamma   90.00
#
_symmetry.space_group_name_H-M   'P 1'
#
loop_
_entity.id
_entity.type
_entity.pdbx_description
1 polymer ?
#
loop_
_entity_poly.entity_id
_entity_poly.type
_entity_poly.pdbx_seq_one_letter_code
_entity_poly.pdbx_strand_id
1 'polypeptide(L)'
;MTDEIVRYKKNVFTNDGQTDVDGFMPKLEKVKEHIKDAGAITVYYGFHGNTEGEFDRKFEADELQKSLGIARSFPGATMVQVDGPDDPKIDYDKHNEKGQVLFTWCDSDTYIKTKKLLPAIVR
;
A
#
# COMPACT_ATOMS: atom_id res chain seq x y z
N MET A 1 -8.30 -1.53 -16.05
CA MET A 1 -7.90 -1.17 -14.68
C MET A 1 -6.66 -0.33 -14.80
N THR A 2 -6.55 0.74 -14.02
CA THR A 2 -5.43 1.67 -14.16
C THR A 2 -4.25 1.08 -13.39
N ASP A 3 -3.09 1.01 -14.03
CA ASP A 3 -1.90 0.46 -13.38
C ASP A 3 -1.20 1.59 -12.60
N GLU A 4 -1.75 1.95 -11.44
CA GLU A 4 -1.35 3.15 -10.70
C GLU A 4 -1.55 3.05 -9.18
N ILE A 5 -0.97 4.01 -8.45
CA ILE A 5 -1.29 4.22 -7.04
C ILE A 5 -2.44 5.22 -6.97
N VAL A 6 -3.54 4.80 -6.36
CA VAL A 6 -4.73 5.64 -6.16
C VAL A 6 -4.62 6.36 -4.82
N ARG A 7 -4.95 7.65 -4.81
CA ARG A 7 -4.96 8.49 -3.62
C ARG A 7 -6.39 8.81 -3.20
N TYR A 8 -6.62 8.72 -1.90
CA TYR A 8 -7.89 8.97 -1.23
C TYR A 8 -7.78 10.09 -0.20
N LYS A 9 -8.93 10.41 0.42
CA LYS A 9 -8.98 11.35 1.55
C LYS A 9 -8.10 10.85 2.71
N LYS A 10 -7.70 11.79 3.56
CA LYS A 10 -6.81 11.54 4.71
C LYS A 10 -5.46 10.91 4.32
N ASN A 11 -5.02 11.06 3.07
CA ASN A 11 -3.75 10.50 2.58
C ASN A 11 -3.69 8.97 2.72
N VAL A 12 -4.79 8.30 2.36
CA VAL A 12 -4.82 6.86 2.13
C VAL A 12 -4.41 6.60 0.69
N PHE A 13 -3.50 5.66 0.48
CA PHE A 13 -2.99 5.27 -0.83
C PHE A 13 -3.12 3.75 -1.01
N THR A 14 -3.50 3.32 -2.20
CA THR A 14 -3.65 1.91 -2.57
C THR A 14 -3.00 1.66 -3.94
N ASN A 15 -2.69 0.42 -4.24
CA ASN A 15 -2.19 -0.02 -5.54
C ASN A 15 -3.33 -0.66 -6.35
N ASP A 16 -3.64 -0.11 -7.52
CA ASP A 16 -4.51 -0.73 -8.53
C ASP A 16 -3.62 -1.47 -9.55
N GLY A 17 -4.03 -2.70 -9.89
CA GLY A 17 -3.33 -3.58 -10.80
C GLY A 17 -2.25 -4.47 -10.19
N GLN A 18 -1.60 -5.22 -11.08
CA GLN A 18 -0.65 -6.30 -10.80
C GLN A 18 0.75 -5.91 -11.25
N THR A 19 1.70 -5.87 -10.32
CA THR A 19 3.11 -5.56 -10.62
C THR A 19 4.05 -6.29 -9.67
N ASP A 20 5.24 -6.64 -10.17
CA ASP A 20 6.36 -6.97 -9.29
C ASP A 20 6.91 -5.72 -8.58
N VAL A 21 7.91 -5.91 -7.71
CA VAL A 21 8.52 -4.81 -6.93
C VAL A 21 9.18 -3.77 -7.84
N ASP A 22 9.76 -4.18 -8.97
CA ASP A 22 10.45 -3.28 -9.89
C ASP A 22 9.43 -2.43 -10.69
N GLY A 23 8.30 -3.02 -11.09
CA GLY A 23 7.15 -2.36 -11.72
C GLY A 23 6.37 -1.45 -10.76
N PHE A 24 6.46 -1.67 -9.45
CA PHE A 24 5.85 -0.80 -8.44
C PHE A 24 6.57 0.55 -8.31
N MET A 25 7.90 0.59 -8.52
CA MET A 25 8.70 1.81 -8.36
C MET A 25 8.26 2.95 -9.30
N PRO A 26 8.02 2.74 -10.61
CA PRO A 26 7.44 3.75 -11.48
C PRO A 26 6.09 4.30 -11.01
N LYS A 27 5.26 3.50 -10.34
CA LYS A 27 3.98 3.97 -9.76
C LYS A 27 4.23 4.89 -8.57
N LEU A 28 5.12 4.48 -7.67
CA LEU A 28 5.52 5.28 -6.51
C LEU A 28 6.08 6.64 -6.90
N GLU A 29 6.93 6.72 -7.92
CA GLU A 29 7.52 7.99 -8.36
C GLU A 29 6.45 9.01 -8.81
N LYS A 30 5.34 8.56 -9.41
CA LYS A 30 4.23 9.45 -9.82
C LYS A 30 3.53 10.11 -8.64
N VAL A 31 3.49 9.46 -7.48
CA VAL A 31 2.79 9.95 -6.27
C VAL A 31 3.75 10.36 -5.16
N LYS A 32 5.05 10.35 -5.42
CA LYS A 32 6.11 10.54 -4.43
C LYS A 32 5.98 11.85 -3.65
N GLU A 33 5.75 12.95 -4.35
CA GLU A 33 5.58 14.26 -3.71
C GLU A 33 4.30 14.29 -2.84
N HIS A 34 3.22 13.64 -3.27
CA HIS A 34 2.01 13.51 -2.44
C HIS A 34 2.23 12.68 -1.16
N ILE A 35 3.04 11.62 -1.24
CA ILE A 35 3.41 10.80 -0.08
C ILE A 35 4.29 11.62 0.87
N LYS A 36 5.25 12.40 0.35
CA LYS A 36 6.08 13.30 1.17
C LYS A 36 5.25 14.39 1.86
N ASP A 37 4.33 15.01 1.12
CA ASP A 37 3.44 16.06 1.64
C ASP A 37 2.49 15.54 2.73
N ALA A 38 2.12 14.25 2.66
CA ALA A 38 1.31 13.60 3.68
C ALA A 38 2.03 13.46 5.04
N GLY A 39 3.34 13.67 5.07
CA GLY A 39 4.18 13.57 6.26
C GLY A 39 4.45 12.11 6.66
N ALA A 40 4.29 11.81 7.95
CA ALA A 40 4.49 10.46 8.44
C ALA A 40 3.40 9.51 7.91
N ILE A 41 3.79 8.44 7.22
CA ILE A 41 2.87 7.47 6.61
C ILE A 41 3.23 6.05 7.05
N THR A 42 2.22 5.20 7.29
CA THR A 42 2.44 3.76 7.50
C THR A 42 2.40 3.04 6.15
N VAL A 43 3.39 2.21 5.85
CA VAL A 43 3.46 1.45 4.60
C VAL A 43 3.40 -0.04 4.90
N TYR A 44 2.36 -0.71 4.42
CA TYR A 44 2.21 -2.16 4.57
C TYR A 44 2.73 -2.89 3.33
N TYR A 45 3.69 -3.79 3.54
CA TYR A 45 4.37 -4.56 2.49
C TYR A 45 4.61 -6.00 2.93
N GLY A 46 4.98 -6.90 2.00
CA GLY A 46 5.45 -8.24 2.33
C GLY A 46 4.75 -9.39 1.59
N PHE A 47 3.79 -9.11 0.73
CA PHE A 47 3.09 -10.13 -0.06
C PHE A 47 2.55 -9.56 -1.37
N HIS A 48 2.29 -10.47 -2.32
CA HIS A 48 1.57 -10.23 -3.55
C HIS A 48 0.09 -10.55 -3.37
N GLY A 49 -0.76 -9.70 -3.95
CA GLY A 49 -2.20 -9.93 -3.99
C GLY A 49 -2.65 -10.48 -5.34
N ASN A 50 -3.75 -11.23 -5.38
CA ASN A 50 -4.40 -11.61 -6.63
C ASN A 50 -5.23 -10.44 -7.21
N THR A 51 -5.99 -10.67 -8.29
CA THR A 51 -6.80 -9.62 -8.95
C THR A 51 -7.95 -9.05 -8.11
N GLU A 52 -8.25 -9.65 -6.96
CA GLU A 52 -9.21 -9.15 -5.98
C GLU A 52 -8.52 -8.45 -4.80
N GLY A 53 -7.19 -8.37 -4.83
CA GLY A 53 -6.35 -7.87 -3.74
C GLY A 53 -6.30 -8.80 -2.53
N GLU A 54 -6.72 -10.06 -2.68
CA GLU A 54 -6.57 -11.11 -1.68
C GLU A 54 -5.14 -11.66 -1.66
N PHE A 55 -4.74 -12.28 -0.56
CA PHE A 55 -3.41 -12.90 -0.47
C PHE A 55 -3.19 -13.95 -1.58
N ASP A 56 -2.05 -13.85 -2.27
CA ASP A 56 -1.58 -14.86 -3.24
C ASP A 56 -0.32 -15.56 -2.71
N ARG A 57 0.78 -14.81 -2.55
CA ARG A 57 2.06 -15.34 -2.03
C ARG A 57 2.83 -14.30 -1.24
N LYS A 58 3.70 -14.75 -0.33
CA LYS A 58 4.63 -13.87 0.38
C LYS A 58 5.73 -13.34 -0.56
N PHE A 59 6.31 -12.22 -0.16
CA PHE A 59 7.55 -11.74 -0.76
C PHE A 59 8.71 -12.68 -0.42
N GLU A 60 9.52 -12.95 -1.42
CA GLU A 60 10.82 -13.60 -1.23
C GLU A 60 11.82 -12.63 -0.58
N ALA A 61 12.96 -13.16 -0.13
CA ALA A 61 13.96 -12.38 0.61
C ALA A 61 14.51 -11.17 -0.19
N ASP A 62 14.67 -11.33 -1.50
CA ASP A 62 15.12 -10.26 -2.40
C ASP A 62 14.04 -9.18 -2.58
N GLU A 63 12.77 -9.57 -2.71
CA GLU A 63 11.62 -8.66 -2.78
C GLU A 63 11.49 -7.80 -1.49
N LEU A 64 11.68 -8.42 -0.32
CA LEU A 64 11.73 -7.71 0.96
C LEU A 64 12.88 -6.71 1.02
N GLN A 65 14.09 -7.13 0.61
CA GLN A 65 15.27 -6.27 0.62
C GLN A 65 15.11 -5.09 -0.35
N LYS A 66 14.59 -5.31 -1.56
CA LYS A 66 14.28 -4.25 -2.53
C LYS A 66 13.28 -3.25 -1.96
N SER A 67 12.20 -3.74 -1.34
CA SER A 67 11.18 -2.89 -0.72
C SER A 67 11.75 -1.96 0.36
N LEU A 68 12.63 -2.50 1.22
CA LEU A 68 13.35 -1.72 2.21
C LEU A 68 14.33 -0.70 1.59
N GLY A 69 14.94 -1.05 0.44
CA GLY A 69 15.76 -0.15 -0.34
C GLY A 69 14.98 1.06 -0.86
N ILE A 70 13.78 0.81 -1.43
CA ILE A 70 12.88 1.86 -1.92
C ILE A 70 12.44 2.78 -0.77
N ALA A 71 12.12 2.23 0.39
CA ALA A 71 11.67 2.98 1.57
C ALA A 71 12.65 4.07 2.03
N ARG A 72 13.96 3.91 1.77
CA ARG A 72 14.99 4.93 2.09
C ARG A 72 14.75 6.27 1.37
N SER A 73 14.02 6.27 0.27
CA SER A 73 13.64 7.50 -0.46
C SER A 73 12.46 8.25 0.18
N PHE A 74 11.87 7.69 1.24
CA PHE A 74 10.69 8.20 1.94
C PHE A 74 10.95 8.23 3.45
N PRO A 75 11.72 9.21 3.97
CA PRO A 75 12.14 9.22 5.37
C PRO A 75 11.00 9.33 6.39
N GLY A 76 9.80 9.75 5.97
CA GLY A 76 8.58 9.75 6.79
C GLY A 76 7.82 8.41 6.78
N ALA A 77 8.27 7.42 6.03
CA ALA A 77 7.60 6.13 5.93
C ALA A 77 7.97 5.20 7.10
N THR A 78 6.96 4.71 7.79
CA THR A 78 7.08 3.59 8.73
C THR A 78 6.68 2.31 8.01
N MET A 79 7.67 1.49 7.67
CA MET A 79 7.45 0.20 7.00
C MET A 79 6.96 -0.85 8.00
N VAL A 80 5.87 -1.54 7.68
CA VAL A 80 5.32 -2.63 8.47
C VAL A 80 5.16 -3.86 7.59
N GLN A 81 5.97 -4.88 7.86
CA GLN A 81 5.89 -6.15 7.14
C GLN A 81 4.69 -6.97 7.62
N VAL A 82 3.85 -7.39 6.68
CA VAL A 82 2.62 -8.14 6.91
C VAL A 82 2.58 -9.41 6.06
N ASP A 83 1.89 -10.43 6.56
CA ASP A 83 1.78 -11.74 5.91
C ASP A 83 0.53 -11.86 5.01
N GLY A 84 -0.30 -10.83 4.93
CA GLY A 84 -1.53 -10.80 4.13
C GLY A 84 -2.43 -9.63 4.53
N PRO A 85 -3.59 -9.46 3.87
CA PRO A 85 -4.49 -8.34 4.14
C PRO A 85 -5.32 -8.52 5.42
N ASP A 86 -5.30 -9.70 6.05
CA ASP A 86 -5.93 -9.92 7.36
C ASP A 86 -4.90 -9.98 8.51
N ASP A 87 -3.64 -9.60 8.25
CA ASP A 87 -2.60 -9.58 9.28
C ASP A 87 -2.98 -8.59 10.40
N PRO A 88 -2.94 -9.00 11.69
CA PRO A 88 -3.34 -8.16 12.81
C PRO A 88 -2.46 -6.92 13.03
N LYS A 89 -1.30 -6.82 12.37
CA LYS A 89 -0.50 -5.59 12.35
C LYS A 89 -1.16 -4.48 11.52
N ILE A 90 -2.13 -4.82 10.68
CA ILE A 90 -2.91 -3.85 9.90
C ILE A 90 -4.06 -3.33 10.76
N ASP A 91 -3.93 -2.08 11.22
CA ASP A 91 -4.95 -1.42 12.03
C ASP A 91 -5.91 -0.63 11.14
N TYR A 92 -6.82 -1.35 10.49
CA TYR A 92 -7.80 -0.77 9.57
C TYR A 92 -8.69 0.29 10.23
N ASP A 93 -9.07 0.11 11.49
CA ASP A 93 -9.92 1.05 12.22
C ASP A 93 -9.19 2.38 12.47
N LYS A 94 -7.92 2.32 12.86
CA LYS A 94 -7.09 3.52 12.98
C LYS A 94 -6.92 4.22 11.63
N HIS A 95 -6.70 3.48 10.55
CA HIS A 95 -6.58 4.07 9.21
C HIS A 95 -7.90 4.63 8.71
N ASN A 96 -9.02 4.04 9.13
CA ASN A 96 -10.36 4.59 8.88
C ASN A 96 -10.54 5.96 9.57
N GLU A 97 -10.05 6.10 10.79
CA GLU A 97 -10.14 7.35 11.54
C GLU A 97 -9.14 8.41 11.06
N LYS A 98 -7.87 8.03 10.87
CA LYS A 98 -6.74 8.98 10.75
C LYS A 98 -6.12 9.03 9.35
N GLY A 99 -6.28 7.98 8.55
CA GLY A 99 -5.59 7.82 7.26
C GLY A 99 -4.07 7.71 7.42
N GLN A 100 -3.33 8.31 6.49
CA GLN A 100 -1.86 8.28 6.43
C GLN A 100 -1.30 6.86 6.31
N VAL A 101 -1.75 6.15 5.28
CA VAL A 101 -1.32 4.77 5.01
C VAL A 101 -1.16 4.52 3.52
N LEU A 102 -0.21 3.68 3.16
CA LEU A 102 -0.05 3.10 1.83
C LEU A 102 -0.14 1.57 1.91
N PHE A 103 -1.11 1.01 1.20
CA PHE A 103 -1.25 -0.43 0.98
C PHE A 103 -0.58 -0.79 -0.34
N THR A 104 0.49 -1.59 -0.32
CA THR A 104 1.35 -1.77 -1.52
C THR A 104 1.04 -3.01 -2.35
N TRP A 105 0.31 -4.00 -1.81
CA TRP A 105 0.08 -5.25 -2.52
C TRP A 105 -0.81 -5.02 -3.75
N CYS A 106 -0.64 -5.88 -4.76
CA CYS A 106 -1.40 -5.82 -6.00
C CYS A 106 -2.90 -5.83 -5.74
N ASP A 107 -3.64 -4.99 -6.48
CA ASP A 107 -5.08 -4.79 -6.34
C ASP A 107 -5.58 -4.53 -4.90
N SER A 108 -4.71 -4.03 -4.03
CA SER A 108 -5.11 -3.53 -2.71
C SER A 108 -6.20 -2.47 -2.81
N ASP A 109 -6.28 -1.72 -3.91
CA ASP A 109 -7.38 -0.81 -4.16
C ASP A 109 -8.76 -1.48 -4.16
N THR A 110 -8.88 -2.58 -4.90
CA THR A 110 -10.08 -3.41 -4.97
C THR A 110 -10.43 -3.96 -3.60
N TYR A 111 -9.46 -4.55 -2.89
CA TYR A 111 -9.68 -5.13 -1.57
C TYR A 111 -10.15 -4.07 -0.55
N ILE A 112 -9.46 -2.94 -0.51
CA ILE A 112 -9.69 -1.86 0.45
C ILE A 112 -11.09 -1.26 0.27
N LYS A 113 -11.50 -1.01 -0.98
CA LYS A 113 -12.84 -0.49 -1.31
C LYS A 113 -13.97 -1.44 -0.93
N THR A 114 -13.73 -2.74 -1.08
CA THR A 114 -14.78 -3.75 -0.95
C THR A 114 -14.92 -4.27 0.48
N LYS A 115 -13.82 -4.33 1.25
CA LYS A 115 -13.79 -5.10 2.51
C LYS A 115 -13.37 -4.33 3.76
N LYS A 116 -12.60 -3.25 3.66
CA LYS A 116 -11.91 -2.70 4.86
C LYS A 116 -12.15 -1.22 5.17
N LEU A 117 -12.14 -0.34 4.18
CA LEU A 117 -12.26 1.09 4.45
C LEU A 117 -13.64 1.66 4.16
N LEU A 118 -14.04 2.63 4.98
CA LEU A 118 -15.35 3.27 4.88
C LEU A 118 -15.48 4.10 3.59
N PRO A 119 -16.68 4.17 2.98
CA PRO A 119 -16.94 4.95 1.77
C PRO A 119 -16.52 6.42 1.87
N ALA A 120 -16.53 7.02 3.06
CA ALA A 120 -16.14 8.43 3.25
C ALA A 120 -14.64 8.70 3.06
N ILE A 121 -13.82 7.66 3.05
CA ILE A 121 -12.37 7.74 2.82
C ILE A 121 -12.08 7.44 1.35
N VAL A 122 -12.70 6.39 0.82
CA VAL A 122 -12.48 5.89 -0.54
C VAL A 122 -13.30 6.60 -1.65
N ARG A 123 -14.10 7.63 -1.31
CA ARG A 123 -14.88 8.45 -2.27
C ARG A 123 -14.59 9.94 -2.17
#